data_AF-A0A2P4UJU1-F1
#
_entry.id   AF-A0A2P4UJU1-F1
#
_cell.length_a   1.000
_cell.length_b   1.000
_cell.length_c   1.000
_cell.angle_alpha   90.00
_cell.angle_beta   90.00
_cell.angle_gamma   90.00
#
_symmetry.space_group_name_H-M   'P 1'
#
loop_
_entity.id
_entity.type
_entity.pdbx_description
1 polymer ?
#
loop_
_entity_poly.entity_id
_entity_poly.type
_entity_poly.pdbx_seq_one_letter_code
_entity_poly.pdbx_strand_id
1 'polypeptide(L)'
;MHTTPATTDEPHAEVVEVWPRDGVIRLVGHVAGLADAPDDGWTLESRARERRRAPSLAGRVRSRLRNRLRAAPRVLAHPAHLEDGRFTAEIPVGALVPPRRGAVEHWDLSFVHADGRRLRAGRWLDDMPGKKRIVAFPTQQAGRGTKVRPYFTDGDALAVRVTRTGR
;
A
#
# COMPACT_ATOMS: atom_id res chain seq x y z
N MET A 1 27.47 14.56 -21.39
CA MET A 1 26.01 14.46 -21.57
C MET A 1 25.41 14.29 -20.19
N HIS A 2 24.92 15.38 -19.60
CA HIS A 2 24.30 15.35 -18.27
C HIS A 2 22.88 14.77 -18.41
N THR A 3 22.64 13.61 -17.81
CA THR A 3 21.30 13.07 -17.64
C THR A 3 20.62 13.91 -16.57
N THR A 4 19.66 14.75 -16.96
CA THR A 4 18.78 15.46 -16.04
C THR A 4 18.06 14.43 -15.16
N PRO A 5 18.06 14.55 -13.83
CA PRO A 5 17.24 13.66 -13.01
C PRO A 5 15.77 13.92 -13.36
N ALA A 6 15.01 12.84 -13.57
CA ALA A 6 13.57 12.94 -13.67
C ALA A 6 13.05 13.35 -12.29
N THR A 7 12.84 14.64 -12.08
CA THR A 7 12.09 15.16 -10.93
C THR A 7 10.72 14.48 -10.97
N THR A 8 10.34 13.78 -9.91
CA THR A 8 9.02 13.18 -9.79
C THR A 8 7.98 14.29 -9.62
N ASP A 9 7.55 14.90 -10.73
CA ASP A 9 6.63 16.04 -10.75
C ASP A 9 5.16 15.66 -10.50
N GLU A 10 4.88 14.35 -10.31
CA GLU A 10 3.54 13.87 -9.98
C GLU A 10 3.29 14.02 -8.46
N PRO A 11 2.18 14.65 -8.05
CA PRO A 11 1.77 14.71 -6.65
C PRO A 11 1.75 13.34 -5.96
N HIS A 12 2.45 13.22 -4.83
CA HIS A 12 2.53 11.97 -4.08
C HIS A 12 2.64 12.20 -2.58
N ALA A 13 2.46 11.12 -1.82
CA ALA A 13 2.63 11.11 -0.37
C ALA A 13 3.98 10.43 -0.04
N GLU A 14 4.97 11.24 0.30
CA GLU A 14 6.31 10.82 0.66
C GLU A 14 6.33 10.33 2.12
N VAL A 15 6.46 9.02 2.28
CA VAL A 15 6.48 8.33 3.58
C VAL A 15 7.88 8.39 4.17
N VAL A 16 7.99 9.12 5.28
CA VAL A 16 9.24 9.30 6.02
C VAL A 16 9.43 8.17 7.02
N GLU A 17 8.36 7.78 7.74
CA GLU A 17 8.40 6.74 8.76
C GLU A 17 7.25 5.74 8.63
N VAL A 18 7.55 4.48 8.95
CA VAL A 18 6.57 3.40 9.02
C VAL A 18 6.80 2.65 10.33
N TRP A 19 5.78 2.59 11.17
CA TRP A 19 5.80 1.93 12.47
C TRP A 19 4.80 0.77 12.51
N PRO A 20 5.22 -0.45 12.13
CA PRO A 20 4.35 -1.62 12.17
C PRO A 20 4.50 -2.35 13.52
N ARG A 21 3.74 -1.91 14.52
CA ARG A 21 3.72 -2.50 15.87
C ARG A 21 2.34 -2.38 16.50
N ASP A 22 2.12 -3.14 17.58
CA ASP A 22 0.95 -2.99 18.45
C ASP A 22 -0.40 -3.18 17.74
N GLY A 23 -0.42 -3.96 16.65
CA GLY A 23 -1.64 -4.22 15.88
C GLY A 23 -2.03 -3.10 14.91
N VAL A 24 -1.16 -2.10 14.73
CA VAL A 24 -1.34 -0.96 13.84
C VAL A 24 -0.12 -0.80 12.93
N ILE A 25 -0.31 -0.26 11.73
CA ILE A 25 0.77 0.28 10.91
C ILE A 25 0.56 1.79 10.87
N ARG A 26 1.38 2.54 11.61
CA ARG A 26 1.36 4.00 11.58
C ARG A 26 2.31 4.51 10.50
N LEU A 27 1.83 5.40 9.66
CA LEU A 27 2.56 6.07 8.59
C LEU A 27 2.71 7.54 8.95
N VAL A 28 3.90 8.09 8.77
CA VAL A 28 4.19 9.52 8.92
C VAL A 28 4.95 9.98 7.68
N GLY A 29 4.61 11.16 7.18
CA GLY A 29 5.25 11.70 5.99
C GLY A 29 4.75 13.09 5.61
N HIS A 30 4.93 13.45 4.35
CA HIS A 30 4.47 14.72 3.80
C HIS A 30 3.97 14.56 2.36
N VAL A 31 3.15 15.51 1.92
CA VAL A 31 2.72 15.64 0.54
C VAL A 31 3.82 16.33 -0.26
N ALA A 32 4.16 15.75 -1.40
CA ALA A 32 5.13 16.30 -2.36
C ALA A 32 4.42 16.55 -3.70
N GLY A 33 4.87 17.55 -4.45
CA GLY A 33 4.33 17.89 -5.77
C GLY A 33 2.94 18.54 -5.77
N LEU A 34 2.34 18.80 -4.60
CA LEU A 34 1.07 19.51 -4.47
C LEU A 34 1.23 20.66 -3.48
N ALA A 35 1.37 21.88 -4.00
CA ALA A 35 1.32 23.09 -3.19
C ALA A 35 -0.07 23.25 -2.57
N ASP A 36 -0.13 23.73 -1.33
CA ASP A 36 -1.37 24.01 -0.60
C ASP A 36 -2.36 22.83 -0.58
N ALA A 37 -1.85 21.63 -0.26
CA ALA A 37 -2.68 20.47 -0.01
C ALA A 37 -3.67 20.78 1.13
N PRO A 38 -4.98 20.55 0.96
CA PRO A 38 -5.96 20.76 2.04
C PRO A 38 -5.58 19.91 3.26
N ASP A 39 -5.81 20.43 4.46
CA ASP A 39 -5.56 19.69 5.69
C ASP A 39 -6.66 18.65 5.96
N ASP A 40 -7.89 18.92 5.52
CA ASP A 40 -9.06 18.09 5.72
C ASP A 40 -9.45 17.27 4.48
N GLY A 41 -10.45 16.41 4.63
CA GLY A 41 -11.01 15.63 3.52
C GLY A 41 -10.17 14.44 3.02
N TRP A 42 -9.00 14.18 3.62
CA TRP A 42 -8.14 13.06 3.25
C TRP A 42 -8.50 11.75 3.96
N THR A 43 -8.39 10.65 3.23
CA THR A 43 -8.53 9.29 3.73
C THR A 43 -7.40 8.43 3.17
N LEU A 44 -6.81 7.56 3.99
CA LEU A 44 -5.87 6.57 3.51
C LEU A 44 -6.63 5.34 2.99
N GLU A 45 -6.56 5.08 1.70
CA GLU A 45 -7.11 3.88 1.08
C GLU A 45 -6.07 2.76 0.98
N SER A 46 -6.41 1.59 1.53
CA SER A 46 -5.77 0.32 1.21
C SER A 46 -6.57 -0.40 0.11
N ARG A 47 -5.99 -0.59 -1.07
CA ARG A 47 -6.62 -1.31 -2.20
C ARG A 47 -5.97 -2.66 -2.45
N ALA A 48 -6.73 -3.75 -2.33
CA ALA A 48 -6.23 -5.10 -2.58
C ALA A 48 -5.94 -5.31 -4.07
N ARG A 49 -4.69 -5.69 -4.38
CA ARG A 49 -4.26 -6.23 -5.66
C ARG A 49 -4.28 -7.75 -5.63
N GLU A 50 -5.03 -8.35 -6.53
CA GLU A 50 -4.96 -9.78 -6.79
C GLU A 50 -3.62 -10.10 -7.50
N ARG A 51 -2.65 -10.70 -6.81
CA ARG A 51 -1.55 -11.35 -7.53
C ARG A 51 -2.10 -12.59 -8.20
N ARG A 52 -2.23 -12.55 -9.53
CA ARG A 52 -2.52 -13.73 -10.36
C ARG A 52 -1.48 -14.80 -10.05
N ARG A 53 -1.88 -15.86 -9.36
CA ARG A 53 -1.14 -17.12 -9.44
C ARG A 53 -1.27 -17.57 -10.90
N ALA A 54 -0.15 -17.76 -11.61
CA ALA A 54 -0.18 -18.23 -12.99
C ALA A 54 -1.07 -19.50 -13.04
N PRO A 55 -2.17 -19.51 -13.80
CA PRO A 55 -3.01 -20.70 -13.86
C PRO A 55 -2.20 -21.82 -14.49
N SER A 56 -2.27 -23.03 -13.93
CA SER A 56 -1.87 -24.23 -14.66
C SER A 56 -2.68 -24.36 -15.97
N LEU A 57 -2.24 -25.18 -16.92
CA LEU A 57 -2.94 -25.41 -18.19
C LEU A 57 -4.45 -25.71 -18.00
N ALA A 58 -4.81 -26.56 -17.02
CA ALA A 58 -6.19 -26.85 -16.62
C ALA A 58 -6.89 -25.71 -15.85
N GLY A 59 -6.13 -24.76 -15.32
CA GLY A 59 -6.61 -23.53 -14.69
C GLY A 59 -7.06 -22.46 -15.68
N ARG A 60 -6.62 -22.50 -16.96
CA ARG A 60 -6.97 -21.48 -17.97
C ARG A 60 -8.44 -21.49 -18.38
N VAL A 61 -9.05 -22.67 -18.52
CA VAL A 61 -10.50 -22.80 -18.84
C VAL A 61 -11.36 -22.30 -17.67
N ARG A 62 -11.03 -22.72 -16.44
CA ARG A 62 -11.69 -22.22 -15.22
C ARG A 62 -11.42 -20.74 -14.93
N SER A 63 -10.29 -20.20 -15.38
CA SER A 63 -9.92 -18.78 -15.22
C SER A 63 -10.79 -17.86 -16.08
N ARG A 64 -11.26 -18.29 -17.26
CA ARG A 64 -12.14 -17.47 -18.10
C ARG A 64 -13.53 -17.30 -17.47
N LEU A 65 -14.08 -18.38 -16.91
CA LEU A 65 -15.36 -18.34 -16.20
C LEU A 65 -15.27 -17.49 -14.92
N ARG A 66 -14.16 -17.62 -14.18
CA ARG A 66 -13.90 -16.84 -12.95
C ARG A 66 -13.60 -15.37 -13.21
N ASN A 67 -13.03 -15.02 -14.37
CA ASN A 67 -12.81 -13.63 -14.76
C ASN A 67 -14.12 -12.85 -14.95
N ARG A 68 -15.21 -13.52 -15.36
CA ARG A 68 -16.54 -12.90 -15.48
C ARG A 68 -17.23 -12.69 -14.13
N LEU A 69 -16.79 -13.41 -13.09
CA LEU A 69 -17.26 -13.29 -11.71
C LEU A 69 -16.23 -12.58 -10.81
N ARG A 70 -15.40 -11.69 -11.38
CA ARG A 70 -14.38 -10.95 -10.62
C ARG A 70 -15.07 -10.20 -9.48
N ALA A 71 -14.86 -10.68 -8.26
CA ALA A 71 -15.14 -9.89 -7.07
C ALA A 71 -14.37 -8.57 -7.21
N ALA A 72 -15.06 -7.45 -7.00
CA ALA A 72 -14.43 -6.14 -6.98
C ALA A 72 -13.22 -6.18 -6.02
N PRO A 73 -12.10 -5.54 -6.37
CA PRO A 73 -10.96 -5.45 -5.46
C PRO A 73 -11.42 -4.80 -4.16
N ARG A 74 -11.05 -5.39 -3.02
CA ARG A 74 -11.38 -4.85 -1.71
C ARG A 74 -10.68 -3.50 -1.55
N VAL A 75 -11.41 -2.50 -1.08
CA VAL A 75 -10.88 -1.19 -0.70
C VAL A 75 -11.26 -0.98 0.76
N LEU A 76 -10.29 -0.54 1.57
CA LEU A 76 -10.49 -0.18 2.97
C LEU A 76 -10.06 1.26 3.15
N ALA A 77 -10.92 2.06 3.78
CA ALA A 77 -10.63 3.43 4.16
C ALA A 77 -10.12 3.47 5.60
N HIS A 78 -9.11 4.30 5.83
CA HIS A 78 -8.52 4.53 7.14
C HIS A 78 -8.41 6.04 7.40
N PRO A 79 -8.58 6.48 8.67
CA PRO A 79 -8.34 7.86 9.03
C PRO A 79 -6.93 8.32 8.62
N ALA A 80 -6.88 9.51 8.06
CA ALA A 80 -5.66 10.24 7.76
C ALA A 80 -5.83 11.67 8.29
N HIS A 81 -4.80 12.17 8.95
CA HIS A 81 -4.71 13.55 9.40
C HIS A 81 -3.62 14.23 8.59
N LEU A 82 -3.96 15.33 7.92
CA LEU A 82 -2.99 16.23 7.32
C LEU A 82 -2.98 17.56 8.07
N GLU A 83 -1.79 18.14 8.22
CA GLU A 83 -1.58 19.46 8.80
C GLU A 83 -0.29 20.02 8.20
N ASP A 84 -0.37 21.21 7.58
CA ASP A 84 0.77 21.88 6.94
C ASP A 84 1.52 20.98 5.95
N GLY A 85 0.76 20.20 5.16
CA GLY A 85 1.30 19.24 4.20
C GLY A 85 1.98 18.02 4.81
N ARG A 86 2.03 17.88 6.14
CA ARG A 86 2.48 16.65 6.82
C ARG A 86 1.29 15.75 7.09
N PHE A 87 1.49 14.44 7.04
CA PHE A 87 0.43 13.48 7.33
C PHE A 87 0.79 12.50 8.43
N THR A 88 -0.25 12.03 9.13
CA THR A 88 -0.25 10.81 9.93
C THR A 88 -1.45 9.95 9.54
N ALA A 89 -1.23 8.65 9.35
CA ALA A 89 -2.31 7.71 9.07
C ALA A 89 -2.06 6.37 9.76
N GLU A 90 -3.13 5.67 10.11
CA GLU A 90 -3.07 4.41 10.84
C GLU A 90 -3.88 3.32 10.16
N ILE A 91 -3.25 2.17 9.95
CA ILE A 91 -3.90 0.99 9.38
C ILE A 91 -4.03 -0.09 10.47
N PRO A 92 -5.24 -0.38 10.98
CA PRO A 92 -5.45 -1.51 11.86
C PRO A 92 -5.12 -2.82 11.15
N VAL A 93 -4.15 -3.57 11.66
CA VAL A 93 -3.64 -4.80 11.04
C VAL A 93 -4.75 -5.86 10.90
N GLY A 94 -5.69 -5.89 11.86
CA GLY A 94 -6.85 -6.78 11.84
C GLY A 94 -7.81 -6.54 10.66
N ALA A 95 -7.92 -5.30 10.15
CA ALA A 95 -8.79 -4.97 9.03
C ALA A 95 -8.30 -5.59 7.70
N LEU A 96 -6.98 -5.78 7.59
CA LEU A 96 -6.33 -6.33 6.40
C LEU A 96 -6.42 -7.87 6.31
N VAL A 97 -7.00 -8.54 7.31
CA VAL A 97 -7.11 -10.01 7.34
C VAL A 97 -7.93 -10.48 6.13
N PRO A 98 -7.38 -11.36 5.27
CA PRO A 98 -8.12 -11.91 4.15
C PRO A 98 -9.27 -12.78 4.64
N PRO A 99 -10.45 -12.72 4.02
CA PRO A 99 -11.59 -13.56 4.41
C PRO A 99 -11.29 -15.05 4.21
N ARG A 100 -10.52 -15.38 3.16
CA ARG A 100 -10.18 -16.77 2.80
C ARG A 100 -8.86 -17.21 3.46
N ARG A 101 -8.85 -18.42 4.01
CA ARG A 101 -7.61 -19.10 4.42
C ARG A 101 -6.79 -19.46 3.19
N GLY A 102 -5.47 -19.55 3.35
CA GLY A 102 -4.52 -19.79 2.25
C GLY A 102 -4.35 -18.61 1.30
N ALA A 103 -4.97 -17.46 1.57
CA ALA A 103 -4.89 -16.28 0.73
C ALA A 103 -3.59 -15.49 0.98
N VAL A 104 -3.09 -14.91 -0.10
CA VAL A 104 -2.06 -13.87 -0.09
C VAL A 104 -2.66 -12.65 -0.75
N GLU A 105 -2.75 -11.55 -0.02
CA GLU A 105 -3.23 -10.26 -0.52
C GLU A 105 -2.09 -9.24 -0.46
N HIS A 106 -2.02 -8.39 -1.49
CA HIS A 106 -1.12 -7.24 -1.51
C HIS A 106 -1.97 -5.98 -1.54
N TRP A 107 -1.75 -5.08 -0.60
CA TRP A 107 -2.51 -3.85 -0.47
C TRP A 107 -1.67 -2.67 -0.93
N ASP A 108 -2.21 -1.93 -1.86
CA ASP A 108 -1.67 -0.66 -2.33
C ASP A 108 -2.22 0.47 -1.49
N LEU A 109 -1.34 1.42 -1.15
CA LEU A 109 -1.70 2.53 -0.29
C LEU A 109 -1.79 3.82 -1.10
N SER A 110 -2.85 4.59 -0.90
CA SER A 110 -2.99 5.93 -1.49
C SER A 110 -3.83 6.81 -0.57
N PHE A 111 -3.46 8.07 -0.44
CA PHE A 111 -4.33 9.08 0.15
C PHE A 111 -5.33 9.51 -0.91
N VAL A 112 -6.60 9.59 -0.55
CA VAL A 112 -7.69 10.06 -1.41
C VAL A 112 -8.39 11.21 -0.71
N HIS A 113 -8.50 12.33 -1.41
CA HIS A 113 -9.23 13.49 -0.94
C HIS A 113 -10.69 13.44 -1.40
N ALA A 114 -11.58 14.13 -0.70
CA ALA A 114 -13.02 14.16 -0.98
C ALA A 114 -13.38 14.65 -2.40
N ASP A 115 -12.52 15.47 -3.02
CA ASP A 115 -12.69 15.94 -4.41
C ASP A 115 -12.20 14.95 -5.48
N GLY A 116 -11.71 13.78 -5.07
CA GLY A 116 -11.22 12.73 -5.97
C GLY A 116 -9.72 12.76 -6.24
N ARG A 117 -8.96 13.73 -5.73
CA ARG A 117 -7.49 13.70 -5.80
C ARG A 117 -6.95 12.45 -5.12
N ARG A 118 -5.89 11.87 -5.71
CA ARG A 118 -5.23 10.66 -5.20
C ARG A 118 -3.73 10.86 -5.17
N LEU A 119 -3.12 10.62 -4.01
CA LEU A 119 -1.67 10.65 -3.81
C LEU A 119 -1.20 9.24 -3.51
N ARG A 120 -0.29 8.71 -4.33
CA ARG A 120 0.29 7.40 -4.07
C ARG A 120 1.22 7.51 -2.86
N ALA A 121 1.08 6.60 -1.90
CA ALA A 121 2.00 6.53 -0.76
C ALA A 121 3.24 5.70 -1.14
N GLY A 122 4.42 6.24 -0.87
CA GLY A 122 5.69 5.66 -1.26
C GLY A 122 6.86 6.42 -0.67
N ARG A 123 8.07 6.08 -1.09
CA ARG A 123 9.27 6.81 -0.72
C ARG A 123 10.12 6.99 -1.96
N TRP A 124 9.98 8.14 -2.62
CA TRP A 124 10.71 8.51 -3.81
C TRP A 124 12.12 8.93 -3.41
N LEU A 125 12.98 7.91 -3.32
CA LEU A 125 14.39 8.03 -2.98
C LEU A 125 15.15 8.61 -4.17
N ASP A 126 15.00 9.90 -4.43
CA ASP A 126 15.59 10.56 -5.61
C ASP A 126 17.13 10.62 -5.58
N ASP A 127 17.79 10.22 -4.48
CA ASP A 127 19.24 10.44 -4.35
C ASP A 127 20.02 9.34 -3.57
N MET A 128 19.70 8.04 -3.77
CA MET A 128 20.62 7.00 -3.26
C MET A 128 20.70 5.69 -4.04
N PRO A 129 21.86 5.36 -4.65
CA PRO A 129 22.11 4.03 -5.19
C PRO A 129 22.09 2.97 -4.07
N GLY A 130 21.40 1.84 -4.29
CA GLY A 130 21.52 0.63 -3.47
C GLY A 130 20.58 0.46 -2.26
N LYS A 131 19.67 1.41 -1.98
CA LYS A 131 18.83 1.40 -0.76
C LYS A 131 17.63 0.43 -0.76
N LYS A 132 17.19 -0.08 -1.93
CA LYS A 132 16.02 -1.00 -2.06
C LYS A 132 16.12 -2.29 -1.23
N ARG A 133 17.32 -2.66 -0.73
CA ARG A 133 17.55 -3.83 0.17
C ARG A 133 17.66 -3.49 1.66
N ILE A 134 17.58 -2.23 2.09
CA ILE A 134 18.00 -1.83 3.45
C ILE A 134 16.85 -1.80 4.47
N VAL A 135 15.61 -1.55 4.07
CA VAL A 135 14.50 -1.41 5.04
C VAL A 135 13.65 -2.68 5.10
N ALA A 136 13.92 -3.52 6.08
CA ALA A 136 13.07 -4.65 6.43
C ALA A 136 12.12 -4.27 7.58
N PHE A 137 10.83 -4.17 7.28
CA PHE A 137 9.82 -3.98 8.32
C PHE A 137 9.54 -5.28 9.09
N PRO A 138 9.35 -5.23 10.42
CA PRO A 138 8.96 -6.39 11.19
C PRO A 138 7.59 -6.91 10.74
N THR A 139 7.40 -8.22 10.85
CA THR A 139 6.13 -8.86 10.52
C THR A 139 5.24 -8.87 11.75
N GLN A 140 4.01 -8.37 11.61
CA GLN A 140 2.99 -8.44 12.64
C GLN A 140 2.08 -9.65 12.42
N GLN A 141 1.50 -10.16 13.51
CA GLN A 141 0.50 -11.22 13.46
C GLN A 141 -0.90 -10.63 13.63
N ALA A 142 -1.87 -11.12 12.85
CA ALA A 142 -3.29 -10.79 13.03
C ALA A 142 -4.13 -12.06 13.19
N GLY A 143 -4.54 -12.35 14.42
CA GLY A 143 -5.24 -13.58 14.75
C GLY A 143 -4.43 -14.83 14.41
N ARG A 144 -5.12 -15.97 14.23
CA ARG A 144 -4.44 -17.26 13.98
C ARG A 144 -3.98 -17.39 12.54
N GLY A 145 -2.66 -17.39 12.33
CA GLY A 145 -2.03 -17.75 11.07
C GLY A 145 -1.98 -16.64 10.02
N THR A 146 -2.29 -15.39 10.38
CA THR A 146 -2.14 -14.24 9.46
C THR A 146 -0.87 -13.47 9.78
N LYS A 147 -0.03 -13.28 8.77
CA LYS A 147 1.17 -12.45 8.82
C LYS A 147 0.97 -11.20 7.97
N VAL A 148 1.27 -10.04 8.52
CA VAL A 148 1.14 -8.73 7.86
C VAL A 148 2.49 -8.03 7.88
N ARG A 149 2.93 -7.53 6.72
CA ARG A 149 4.24 -6.89 6.59
C ARG A 149 4.20 -5.76 5.56
N PRO A 150 4.56 -4.52 5.94
CA PRO A 150 4.83 -3.46 4.97
C PRO A 150 6.06 -3.76 4.14
N TYR A 151 6.10 -3.26 2.91
CA TYR A 151 7.28 -3.32 2.04
C TYR A 151 7.18 -2.25 0.96
N PHE A 152 8.33 -1.78 0.47
CA PHE A 152 8.37 -0.94 -0.73
C PHE A 152 8.39 -1.82 -1.99
N THR A 153 7.60 -1.44 -2.98
CA THR A 153 7.59 -2.05 -4.31
C THR A 153 8.80 -1.62 -5.12
N ASP A 154 9.02 -2.25 -6.27
CA ASP A 154 10.10 -1.88 -7.18
C ASP A 154 9.95 -0.45 -7.73
N GLY A 155 8.72 0.08 -7.79
CA GLY A 155 8.43 1.48 -8.14
C GLY A 155 8.30 2.38 -6.92
N ASP A 156 8.97 2.05 -5.81
CA ASP A 156 9.12 2.88 -4.61
C ASP A 156 7.82 3.20 -3.84
N ALA A 157 6.68 2.74 -4.32
CA ALA A 157 5.42 2.79 -3.59
C ALA A 157 5.41 1.87 -2.37
N LEU A 158 4.80 2.32 -1.28
CA LEU A 158 4.57 1.52 -0.08
C LEU A 158 3.36 0.62 -0.30
N ALA A 159 3.50 -0.64 0.10
CA ALA A 159 2.45 -1.64 0.05
C ALA A 159 2.48 -2.52 1.31
N VAL A 160 1.38 -3.23 1.56
CA VAL A 160 1.28 -4.19 2.66
C VAL A 160 1.02 -5.58 2.11
N ARG A 161 1.86 -6.54 2.47
CA ARG A 161 1.63 -7.95 2.17
C ARG A 161 0.93 -8.61 3.34
N VAL A 162 -0.15 -9.33 3.06
CA VAL A 162 -0.85 -10.16 4.04
C VAL A 162 -0.87 -11.60 3.56
N THR A 163 -0.53 -12.53 4.44
CA THR A 163 -0.57 -13.97 4.18
C THR A 163 -1.35 -14.65 5.29
N ARG A 164 -2.42 -15.35 4.94
CA ARG A 164 -3.20 -16.18 5.88
C ARG A 164 -2.95 -17.64 5.57
N THR A 165 -2.42 -18.40 6.52
CA THR A 165 -2.13 -19.82 6.31
C THR A 165 -3.40 -20.61 6.03
N GLY A 166 -3.29 -21.59 5.11
CA GLY A 166 -4.25 -22.68 5.01
C GLY A 166 -4.01 -23.65 6.16
N ARG A 167 -5.07 -24.28 6.67
CA ARG A 167 -4.90 -25.50 7.47
C ARG A 167 -4.57 -26.64 6.52
#